data_AF-A0A6N2LMF7-F1
#
_entry.id   AF-A0A6N2LMF7-F1
#
_cell.length_a   1.000
_cell.length_b   1.000
_cell.length_c   1.000
_cell.angle_alpha   90.00
_cell.angle_beta   90.00
_cell.angle_gamma   90.00
#
_symmetry.space_group_name_H-M   'P 1'
#
loop_
_entity.id
_entity.type
_entity.pdbx_description
1 polymer ?
#
loop_
_entity_poly.entity_id
_entity_poly.type
_entity_poly.pdbx_seq_one_letter_code
_entity_poly.pdbx_strand_id
1 'polypeptide(L)'
;MRGDQLQKRALLARALINNHVVDPRSLKFRKNVHGKPELVWESDDGQCSSPLHFNISHTSSLIACGVTVNSPIYIDVEASKEKLKTIS
;
A
#
# COMPACT_ATOMS: atom_id res chain seq x y z
N MET A 1 -0.16 5.17 -16.60
CA MET A 1 1.04 5.90 -16.09
C MET A 1 0.77 7.12 -15.19
N ARG A 2 -0.39 7.82 -15.22
CA ARG A 2 -0.83 8.67 -14.07
C ARG A 2 -2.02 8.07 -13.29
N GLY A 3 -2.91 7.36 -14.00
CA GLY A 3 -4.07 6.68 -13.41
C GLY A 3 -3.69 5.63 -12.35
N ASP A 4 -2.70 4.80 -12.63
CA ASP A 4 -2.23 3.73 -11.72
C ASP A 4 -1.72 4.31 -10.39
N GLN A 5 -1.06 5.46 -10.42
CA GLN A 5 -0.53 6.10 -9.22
C GLN A 5 -1.65 6.68 -8.35
N LEU A 6 -2.69 7.24 -8.98
CA LEU A 6 -3.89 7.71 -8.29
C LEU A 6 -4.70 6.54 -7.71
N GLN A 7 -4.85 5.44 -8.46
CA GLN A 7 -5.53 4.23 -8.00
C GLN A 7 -4.83 3.60 -6.79
N LYS A 8 -3.49 3.47 -6.82
CA LYS A 8 -2.70 2.96 -5.70
C LYS A 8 -2.83 3.84 -4.45
N ARG A 9 -2.79 5.16 -4.63
CA ARG A 9 -3.00 6.13 -3.53
C ARG A 9 -4.41 6.05 -2.95
N ALA A 10 -5.44 5.94 -3.81
CA ALA A 10 -6.83 5.83 -3.37
C ALA A 10 -7.11 4.50 -2.65
N LEU A 11 -6.51 3.39 -3.13
CA LEU A 11 -6.62 2.08 -2.48
C LEU A 11 -5.98 2.11 -1.08
N LEU A 12 -4.79 2.69 -0.98
CA LEU A 12 -4.09 2.84 0.29
C LEU A 12 -4.88 3.74 1.26
N ALA A 13 -5.35 4.90 0.79
CA ALA A 13 -6.21 5.78 1.57
C ALA A 13 -7.46 5.03 2.09
N ARG A 14 -8.14 4.25 1.26
CA ARG A 14 -9.30 3.42 1.67
C ARG A 14 -8.94 2.36 2.70
N ALA A 15 -7.82 1.65 2.54
CA ALA A 15 -7.37 0.65 3.50
C ALA A 15 -7.06 1.27 4.88
N LEU A 16 -6.58 2.52 4.90
CA LEU A 16 -6.23 3.25 6.11
C LEU A 16 -7.46 3.85 6.81
N ILE A 17 -8.47 4.34 6.06
CA ILE A 17 -9.75 4.86 6.60
C ILE A 17 -10.46 3.80 7.44
N ASN A 18 -10.55 2.56 6.94
CA ASN A 18 -11.26 1.48 7.63
C ASN A 18 -10.60 1.07 8.96
N ASN A 19 -9.35 1.48 9.20
CA ASN A 19 -8.66 1.25 10.47
C ASN A 19 -8.81 2.44 11.45
N HIS A 20 -9.69 3.41 11.18
CA HIS A 20 -9.99 4.57 12.04
C HIS A 20 -8.81 5.50 12.40
N VAL A 21 -7.64 5.35 11.75
CA VAL A 21 -6.39 5.95 12.25
C VAL A 21 -6.13 7.38 11.76
N VAL A 22 -6.62 7.82 10.59
CA VAL A 22 -6.35 9.19 10.08
C VAL A 22 -7.33 9.63 8.98
N ASP A 23 -7.55 10.95 8.80
CA ASP A 23 -8.15 11.47 7.56
C ASP A 23 -7.28 11.09 6.36
N PRO A 24 -7.82 10.40 5.34
CA PRO A 24 -7.05 10.01 4.16
C PRO A 24 -6.40 11.20 3.43
N ARG A 25 -6.95 12.41 3.56
CA ARG A 25 -6.39 13.63 2.96
C ARG A 25 -5.19 14.18 3.73
N SER A 26 -5.02 13.84 5.00
CA SER A 26 -3.88 14.27 5.81
C SER A 26 -2.68 13.32 5.69
N LEU A 27 -2.84 12.17 5.02
CA LEU A 27 -1.75 11.23 4.79
C LEU A 27 -0.68 11.83 3.87
N LYS A 28 0.52 12.00 4.43
CA LYS A 28 1.70 12.44 3.69
C LYS A 28 2.55 11.24 3.31
N PHE A 29 3.03 11.21 2.07
CA PHE A 29 3.85 10.14 1.53
C PHE A 29 5.22 10.66 1.12
N ARG A 30 6.26 9.91 1.48
CA ARG A 30 7.66 10.13 1.06
C ARG A 30 8.13 8.94 0.24
N LYS A 31 9.15 9.11 -0.61
CA LYS A 31 9.92 7.99 -1.16
C LYS A 31 11.17 7.77 -0.34
N ASN A 32 11.49 6.52 -0.01
CA ASN A 32 12.78 6.18 0.60
C ASN A 32 13.91 6.17 -0.44
N VAL A 33 15.13 5.85 0.00
CA VAL A 33 16.34 5.83 -0.86
C VAL A 33 16.25 4.85 -2.04
N HIS A 34 15.36 3.86 -1.97
CA HIS A 34 15.09 2.89 -3.02
C HIS A 34 13.87 3.26 -3.89
N GLY A 35 13.26 4.43 -3.66
CA GLY A 35 12.10 4.90 -4.40
C GLY A 35 10.75 4.32 -3.96
N LYS A 36 10.71 3.46 -2.92
CA LYS A 36 9.48 2.89 -2.37
C LYS A 36 8.71 3.95 -1.57
N PRO A 37 7.38 4.06 -1.76
CA PRO A 37 6.57 5.00 -0.98
C PRO A 37 6.42 4.54 0.47
N GLU A 38 6.52 5.48 1.40
CA GLU A 38 6.38 5.30 2.86
C GLU A 38 5.48 6.40 3.42
N LEU A 39 4.76 6.09 4.52
CA LEU A 39 3.94 7.05 5.24
C LEU A 39 4.83 7.94 6.11
N VAL A 40 4.51 9.24 6.12
CA VAL A 40 5.09 10.20 7.06
C VAL A 40 4.10 10.38 8.19
N TRP A 41 4.53 10.04 9.41
CA TRP A 41 3.76 10.25 10.63
C TRP A 41 4.11 11.63 11.19
N GLU A 42 3.16 12.55 11.19
CA GLU A 42 3.27 13.79 11.95
C GLU A 42 2.72 13.50 13.35
N SER A 43 3.60 13.47 14.34
CA SER A 43 3.23 13.46 15.76
C SER A 43 4.02 14.58 16.39
N ASP A 44 3.37 15.43 17.21
CA ASP A 44 3.97 16.60 17.87
C ASP A 44 5.19 16.21 18.73
N ASP A 45 5.29 14.93 19.11
CA ASP A 45 6.34 14.35 19.96
C ASP A 45 7.19 13.32 19.20
N GLY A 46 7.00 13.18 17.88
CA GLY A 46 7.74 12.24 17.03
C GLY A 46 7.40 10.76 17.23
N GLN A 47 6.44 10.42 18.10
CA GLN A 47 6.08 9.05 18.43
C GLN A 47 4.61 8.74 18.06
N CYS A 48 4.40 8.18 16.88
CA CYS A 48 3.15 7.49 16.58
C CYS A 48 3.10 6.21 17.44
N SER A 49 2.08 6.07 18.30
CA SER A 49 1.92 4.89 19.16
C SER A 49 1.66 3.60 18.38
N SER A 50 1.33 3.69 17.09
CA SER A 50 1.06 2.55 16.22
C SER A 50 1.34 2.88 14.75
N PRO A 51 2.61 3.01 14.32
CA PRO A 51 2.94 3.35 12.94
C PRO A 51 2.41 2.27 11.99
N LEU A 52 1.67 2.70 10.97
CA LEU A 52 1.22 1.82 9.90
C LEU A 52 2.35 1.63 8.88
N HIS A 53 2.52 0.38 8.48
CA HIS A 53 3.39 0.00 7.37
C HIS A 53 2.53 -0.50 6.24
N PHE A 54 2.95 -0.21 5.01
CA PHE A 54 2.26 -0.72 3.84
C PHE A 54 3.24 -1.13 2.75
N ASN A 55 2.78 -2.02 1.89
CA ASN A 55 3.46 -2.34 0.65
C ASN A 55 2.44 -2.62 -0.44
N ILE A 56 2.78 -2.20 -1.65
CA ILE A 56 1.93 -2.35 -2.82
C ILE A 56 2.74 -3.11 -3.86
N SER A 57 2.18 -4.18 -4.38
CA SER A 57 2.61 -4.81 -5.62
C SER A 57 1.44 -4.82 -6.60
N HIS A 58 1.73 -4.92 -7.89
CA HIS A 58 0.71 -4.85 -8.91
C HIS A 58 1.14 -5.55 -10.18
N THR A 59 0.15 -6.15 -10.84
CA THR A 59 0.21 -6.52 -12.26
C THR A 59 -0.53 -5.48 -13.08
N SER A 60 -0.72 -5.71 -14.37
CA SER A 60 -1.58 -4.87 -15.22
C SER A 60 -3.07 -4.93 -14.84
N SER A 61 -3.52 -5.98 -14.15
CA SER A 61 -4.94 -6.23 -13.84
C SER A 61 -5.28 -6.27 -12.35
N LEU A 62 -4.27 -6.34 -11.47
CA LEU A 62 -4.46 -6.48 -10.03
C LEU A 62 -3.50 -5.56 -9.27
N ILE A 63 -4.03 -4.89 -8.24
CA ILE A 63 -3.23 -4.16 -7.26
C ILE A 63 -3.40 -4.87 -5.93
N ALA A 64 -2.32 -5.41 -5.38
CA ALA A 64 -2.26 -5.94 -4.03
C ALA A 64 -1.73 -4.85 -3.08
N CYS A 65 -2.40 -4.64 -1.96
CA CYS A 65 -2.00 -3.68 -0.94
C CYS A 65 -2.07 -4.33 0.44
N GLY A 66 -0.92 -4.50 1.07
CA GLY A 66 -0.80 -4.96 2.45
C GLY A 66 -0.67 -3.77 3.38
N VAL A 67 -1.40 -3.81 4.50
CA VAL A 67 -1.30 -2.80 5.57
C VAL A 67 -1.17 -3.53 6.90
N THR A 68 -0.19 -3.13 7.70
CA THR A 68 0.11 -3.72 9.01
C THR A 68 0.37 -2.63 10.03
N VAL A 69 0.13 -2.93 11.31
CA VAL A 69 0.47 -2.08 12.44
C VAL A 69 1.80 -2.55 13.04
N ASN A 70 2.71 -1.63 13.36
CA ASN A 70 3.97 -1.85 14.10
C ASN A 70 5.03 -2.75 13.44
N SER A 71 4.72 -3.43 12.34
CA SER A 71 5.66 -4.31 11.63
C SER A 71 5.62 -4.04 10.13
N PRO A 72 6.77 -4.06 9.43
CA PRO A 72 6.79 -4.01 7.98
C PRO A 72 6.13 -5.25 7.36
N ILE A 73 5.56 -5.07 6.17
CA ILE A 73 5.03 -6.13 5.32
C ILE A 73 5.58 -5.97 3.90
N TYR A 74 5.79 -7.09 3.21
CA TYR A 74 6.18 -7.15 1.81
C TYR A 74 5.23 -8.13 1.11
N ILE A 75 4.54 -7.66 0.08
CA ILE A 75 3.63 -8.46 -0.72
C ILE A 75 4.10 -8.36 -2.15
N ASP A 76 4.14 -9.49 -2.83
CA ASP A 76 4.38 -9.51 -4.26
C ASP A 76 3.26 -10.25 -4.99
N VAL A 77 2.92 -9.76 -6.17
CA VAL A 77 1.88 -10.34 -7.01
C VAL A 77 2.36 -10.38 -8.44
N GLU A 78 2.33 -11.58 -9.01
CA GLU A 78 2.74 -11.85 -10.37
C GLU A 78 1.56 -12.39 -11.18
N ALA A 79 1.54 -12.07 -12.47
CA ALA A 79 0.58 -12.68 -13.38
C ALA A 79 0.99 -14.13 -13.62
N SER A 80 0.18 -15.07 -13.13
CA SER A 80 0.40 -16.48 -13.43
C SER A 80 0.17 -16.73 -14.93
N LYS A 81 1.08 -17.48 -15.55
CA LYS A 81 0.99 -17.91 -16.96
C LYS A 81 0.28 -19.27 -17.10
N GLU A 82 -0.36 -19.78 -16.05
CA GLU A 82 -1.04 -21.07 -16.12
C GLU A 82 -2.07 -21.09 -17.25
N LYS A 83 -1.75 -21.85 -18.31
CA LYS A 83 -2.78 -22.39 -19.21
C LYS A 83 -3.61 -23.31 -18.34
N LEU A 84 -4.85 -22.91 -18.04
CA LEU A 84 -5.86 -23.85 -17.56
C LEU A 84 -5.78 -25.09 -18.45
N LYS A 85 -5.31 -26.21 -17.91
CA LYS A 85 -5.42 -27.49 -18.61
C LYS A 85 -6.90 -27.79 -18.67
N THR A 86 -7.52 -27.56 -19.82
CA THR A 86 -8.82 -28.13 -20.13
C THR A 86 -8.68 -29.63 -19.95
N ILE A 87 -9.31 -30.16 -18.90
CA ILE A 87 -9.48 -31.60 -18.75
C ILE A 87 -10.56 -31.95 -19.79
N SER A 88 -10.10 -32.40 -20.96
CA SER A 88 -10.94 -32.97 -22.01
C SER A 88 -11.25 -34.42 -21.71
#